data_AF-A0A4R2RG90-F1
#
_entry.id   AF-A0A4R2RG90-F1
#
_cell.length_a   1.000
_cell.length_b   1.000
_cell.length_c   1.000
_cell.angle_alpha   90.00
_cell.angle_beta   90.00
_cell.angle_gamma   90.00
#
_symmetry.space_group_name_H-M   'P 1'
#
loop_
_entity.id
_entity.type
_entity.pdbx_description
1 polymer ?
#
loop_
_entity_poly.entity_id
_entity_poly.type
_entity_poly.pdbx_seq_one_letter_code
_entity_poly.pdbx_strand_id
1 'polypeptide(L)'
;MRTSAALAFLLALTLPGLAMAACRQTEHEERAYTVCSFDPAEAELRLFLRDQTGAIIGSFSRLETLLANQGKDLIFAMNAGMYHPDRSPVGLYLEDGQPQAPAVARAGPGNFGMLPNGILCLDDDRTAVIETRRYLNRQPGCRHATQSGPMLVIDGALHPRFLPDSTSRHVRNGVGVDQAGVVHFAISARPVTFHEFGRLFRDVLDTPQALYLDGKISRLFAPGMGRADGGLPMGPIVAVVQDAPR
;
A
#
# COMPACT_ATOMS: atom_id res chain seq x y z
N MET A 1 67.74 5.23 21.80
CA MET A 1 66.91 5.19 20.57
C MET A 1 66.28 3.81 20.41
N ARG A 2 65.04 3.62 20.85
CA ARG A 2 64.09 2.61 20.33
C ARG A 2 62.69 3.14 20.60
N THR A 3 62.06 3.65 19.54
CA THR A 3 60.72 4.25 19.53
C THR A 3 59.67 3.16 19.55
N SER A 4 58.83 3.11 20.58
CA SER A 4 57.64 2.25 20.64
C SER A 4 56.53 2.89 19.80
N ALA A 5 56.17 2.26 18.68
CA ALA A 5 55.03 2.66 17.87
C ALA A 5 53.73 2.21 18.56
N ALA A 6 52.92 3.17 19.00
CA ALA A 6 51.58 2.90 19.52
C ALA A 6 50.63 2.59 18.34
N LEU A 7 50.12 1.37 18.31
CA LEU A 7 49.14 0.93 17.32
C LEU A 7 47.75 1.46 17.75
N ALA A 8 47.31 2.56 17.14
CA ALA A 8 45.97 3.08 17.34
C ALA A 8 44.96 2.18 16.61
N PHE A 9 44.20 1.41 17.38
CA PHE A 9 43.02 0.69 16.90
C PHE A 9 41.92 1.72 16.60
N LEU A 10 41.73 2.09 15.33
CA LEU A 10 40.54 2.82 14.90
C LEU A 10 39.36 1.84 14.96
N LEU A 11 38.56 1.96 16.02
CA LEU A 11 37.24 1.35 16.12
C LEU A 11 36.34 2.07 15.09
N ALA A 12 36.12 1.45 13.93
CA ALA A 12 35.15 1.93 12.96
C ALA A 12 33.76 1.84 13.60
N LEU A 13 33.22 2.98 14.05
CA LEU A 13 31.82 3.11 14.41
C LEU A 13 31.00 2.80 13.16
N THR A 14 30.44 1.59 13.10
CA THR A 14 29.33 1.26 12.20
C THR A 14 28.15 2.11 12.65
N LEU A 15 27.98 3.28 12.02
CA LEU A 15 26.74 4.03 12.14
C LEU A 15 25.60 3.07 11.75
N PRO A 16 24.59 2.87 12.62
CA PRO A 16 23.40 2.13 12.22
C PRO A 16 22.85 2.80 10.97
N GLY A 17 22.65 2.01 9.93
CA GLY A 17 22.32 2.47 8.59
C GLY A 17 21.19 3.49 8.64
N LEU A 18 21.40 4.62 7.96
CA LEU A 18 20.32 5.50 7.53
C LEU A 18 19.18 4.61 7.05
N ALA A 19 18.04 4.67 7.73
CA ALA A 19 16.81 4.03 7.30
C ALA A 19 16.65 4.30 5.81
N MET A 20 16.84 3.26 4.99
CA MET A 20 16.69 3.39 3.55
C MET A 20 15.32 3.98 3.33
N ALA A 21 15.23 5.06 2.54
CA ALA A 21 13.95 5.66 2.22
C ALA A 21 13.04 4.51 1.75
N ALA A 22 11.98 4.24 2.52
CA ALA A 22 11.10 3.10 2.26
C ALA A 22 10.55 3.14 0.83
N CYS A 23 10.47 4.36 0.27
CA CYS A 23 10.11 4.66 -1.09
C CYS A 23 11.32 4.96 -1.99
N ARG A 24 11.32 4.35 -3.19
CA ARG A 24 12.31 4.56 -4.25
C ARG A 24 11.63 4.81 -5.60
N GLN A 25 12.34 5.48 -6.50
CA GLN A 25 11.96 5.48 -7.92
C GLN A 25 12.34 4.13 -8.54
N THR A 26 11.50 3.62 -9.43
CA THR A 26 11.70 2.37 -10.14
C THR A 26 11.26 2.56 -11.58
N GLU A 27 12.05 2.07 -12.52
CA GLU A 27 11.72 2.09 -13.94
C GLU A 27 11.51 0.67 -14.43
N HIS A 28 10.46 0.47 -15.23
CA HIS A 28 10.19 -0.79 -15.90
C HIS A 28 9.60 -0.53 -17.27
N GLU A 29 10.25 -1.04 -18.31
CA GLU A 29 9.84 -0.86 -19.71
C GLU A 29 9.53 0.62 -20.04
N GLU A 30 10.50 1.50 -19.74
CA GLU A 30 10.45 2.95 -20.02
C GLU A 30 9.33 3.71 -19.26
N ARG A 31 8.80 3.11 -18.18
CA ARG A 31 7.77 3.71 -17.33
C ARG A 31 8.31 3.90 -15.92
N ALA A 32 8.14 5.10 -15.38
CA ALA A 32 8.55 5.45 -14.03
C ALA A 32 7.44 5.17 -13.00
N TYR A 33 7.85 4.62 -11.87
CA TYR A 33 7.02 4.29 -10.72
C TYR A 33 7.70 4.75 -9.43
N THR A 34 6.89 5.08 -8.43
CA THR A 34 7.36 5.17 -7.05
C THR A 34 6.92 3.90 -6.32
N VAL A 35 7.88 3.19 -5.72
CA VAL A 35 7.65 1.93 -4.99
C VAL A 35 8.07 2.13 -3.54
N CYS A 36 7.15 1.94 -2.61
CA CYS A 36 7.35 1.99 -1.17
C CYS A 36 7.26 0.58 -0.58
N SER A 37 8.31 0.10 0.07
CA SER A 37 8.43 -1.27 0.60
C SER A 37 8.54 -1.26 2.11
N PHE A 38 7.79 -2.14 2.79
CA PHE A 38 7.76 -2.22 4.25
C PHE A 38 7.71 -3.69 4.69
N ASP A 39 8.48 -4.00 5.74
CA ASP A 39 8.34 -5.25 6.48
C ASP A 39 7.23 -5.08 7.53
N PRO A 40 6.12 -5.85 7.48
CA PRO A 40 5.06 -5.79 8.49
C PRO A 40 5.54 -6.09 9.93
N ALA A 41 6.67 -6.77 10.10
CA ALA A 41 7.24 -7.01 11.43
C ALA A 41 7.93 -5.77 12.03
N GLU A 42 8.28 -4.78 11.21
CA GLU A 42 8.96 -3.55 11.62
C GLU A 42 8.10 -2.29 11.49
N ALA A 43 7.04 -2.35 10.67
CA ALA A 43 6.19 -1.21 10.35
C ALA A 43 4.71 -1.46 10.70
N GLU A 44 4.10 -0.53 11.44
CA GLU A 44 2.67 -0.58 11.80
C GLU A 44 1.81 -0.12 10.60
N LEU A 45 1.32 -1.08 9.79
CA LEU A 45 0.39 -0.81 8.69
C LEU A 45 -1.06 -0.76 9.19
N ARG A 46 -1.80 0.30 8.85
CA ARG A 46 -3.19 0.53 9.29
C ARG A 46 -4.09 1.09 8.20
N LEU A 47 -5.39 0.88 8.39
CA LEU A 47 -6.43 1.57 7.64
C LEU A 47 -7.05 2.69 8.47
N PHE A 48 -7.48 3.74 7.77
CA PHE A 48 -8.13 4.90 8.34
C PHE A 48 -9.26 5.37 7.42
N LEU A 49 -10.47 5.54 7.95
CA LEU A 49 -11.60 6.10 7.21
C LEU A 49 -12.22 7.31 7.94
N ARG A 50 -12.57 7.11 9.21
CA ARG A 50 -13.26 8.11 10.03
C ARG A 50 -12.42 8.48 11.24
N ASP A 51 -12.57 9.73 11.67
CA ASP A 51 -12.06 10.14 12.98
C ASP A 51 -13.00 9.67 14.10
N GLN A 52 -12.59 9.95 15.34
CA GLN A 52 -13.35 9.63 16.56
C GLN A 52 -14.73 10.28 16.64
N THR A 53 -15.02 11.30 15.82
CA THR A 53 -16.35 11.93 15.73
C THR A 53 -17.24 11.27 14.67
N GLY A 54 -16.71 10.30 13.91
CA GLY A 54 -17.37 9.67 12.78
C GLY A 54 -17.24 10.44 11.46
N ALA A 55 -16.53 11.56 11.45
CA ALA A 55 -16.31 12.35 10.24
C ALA A 55 -15.23 11.70 9.36
N ILE A 56 -15.40 11.79 8.04
CA ILE A 56 -14.40 11.28 7.08
C ILE A 56 -13.10 12.07 7.23
N ILE A 57 -11.99 11.35 7.38
CA ILE A 57 -10.63 11.95 7.45
C ILE A 57 -10.32 12.60 6.11
N GLY A 58 -10.34 11.82 5.04
CA GLY A 58 -10.39 12.29 3.65
C GLY A 58 -9.15 12.97 3.07
N SER A 59 -8.13 13.29 3.86
CA SER A 59 -6.85 13.80 3.36
C SER A 59 -5.67 13.33 4.21
N PHE A 60 -4.48 13.28 3.60
CA PHE A 60 -3.25 12.95 4.32
C PHE A 60 -2.90 13.99 5.38
N SER A 61 -3.13 15.29 5.12
CA SER A 61 -2.90 16.35 6.10
C SER A 61 -3.77 16.23 7.35
N ARG A 62 -5.04 15.83 7.21
CA ARG A 62 -5.94 15.61 8.34
C ARG A 62 -5.54 14.34 9.10
N LEU A 63 -5.13 13.29 8.39
CA LEU A 63 -4.60 12.07 9.01
C LEU A 63 -3.31 12.36 9.81
N GLU A 64 -2.37 13.08 9.22
CA GLU A 64 -1.11 13.50 9.86
C GLU A 64 -1.39 14.31 11.14
N THR A 65 -2.30 15.30 11.07
CA THR A 65 -2.70 16.08 12.25
C THR A 65 -3.32 15.20 13.34
N LEU A 66 -4.18 14.25 12.95
CA LEU A 66 -4.84 13.32 13.88
C LEU A 66 -3.82 12.41 14.57
N LEU A 67 -2.83 11.88 13.82
CA LEU A 67 -1.77 11.03 14.36
C LEU A 67 -0.80 11.81 15.25
N ALA A 68 -0.44 13.04 14.87
CA ALA A 68 0.43 13.89 15.68
C ALA A 68 -0.19 14.16 17.07
N ASN A 69 -1.51 14.38 17.14
CA ASN A 69 -2.23 14.52 18.43
C ASN A 69 -2.23 13.23 19.28
N GLN A 70 -1.90 12.09 18.69
CA GLN A 70 -1.76 10.80 19.35
C GLN A 70 -0.28 10.45 19.63
N GLY A 71 0.65 11.37 19.35
CA GLY A 71 2.08 11.11 19.49
C GLY A 71 2.61 10.12 18.45
N LYS A 72 2.03 10.09 17.25
CA LYS A 72 2.45 9.24 16.13
C LYS A 72 2.81 10.07 14.90
N ASP A 73 3.81 9.58 14.16
CA ASP A 73 4.21 10.13 12.87
C ASP A 73 3.59 9.34 11.71
N LEU A 74 3.19 10.06 10.66
CA LEU A 74 2.77 9.45 9.40
C LEU A 74 3.99 9.26 8.50
N ILE A 75 4.37 8.01 8.22
CA ILE A 75 5.59 7.68 7.46
C ILE A 75 5.29 7.45 5.99
N PHE A 76 4.12 6.90 5.70
CA PHE A 76 3.62 6.66 4.36
C PHE A 76 2.10 6.66 4.39
N ALA A 77 1.47 7.15 3.33
CA ALA A 77 0.05 6.92 3.12
C ALA A 77 -0.33 6.86 1.64
N MET A 78 -1.39 6.12 1.36
CA MET A 78 -1.98 5.97 0.05
C MET A 78 -3.49 5.82 0.18
N ASN A 79 -4.28 6.27 -0.82
CA ASN A 79 -5.67 5.86 -0.86
C ASN A 79 -5.77 4.33 -0.98
N ALA A 80 -6.68 3.72 -0.23
CA ALA A 80 -6.83 2.27 -0.16
C ALA A 80 -7.93 1.79 -1.12
N GLY A 81 -8.85 0.92 -0.66
CA GLY A 81 -9.90 0.37 -1.50
C GLY A 81 -10.86 1.40 -2.10
N MET A 82 -11.54 0.98 -3.16
CA MET A 82 -12.53 1.82 -3.86
C MET A 82 -13.69 2.23 -2.95
N TYR A 83 -14.20 3.45 -3.16
CA TYR A 83 -15.25 4.05 -2.33
C TYR A 83 -16.37 4.72 -3.16
N HIS A 84 -17.54 4.88 -2.55
CA HIS A 84 -18.70 5.59 -3.09
C HIS A 84 -18.55 7.12 -3.01
N PRO A 85 -19.39 7.93 -3.70
CA PRO A 85 -19.29 9.39 -3.63
C PRO A 85 -19.31 9.99 -2.22
N ASP A 86 -20.00 9.34 -1.28
CA ASP A 86 -20.06 9.68 0.15
C ASP A 86 -18.84 9.21 0.97
N ARG A 87 -17.84 8.63 0.29
CA ARG A 87 -16.57 8.09 0.83
C ARG A 87 -16.71 6.78 1.59
N SER A 88 -17.89 6.16 1.62
CA SER A 88 -18.05 4.82 2.16
C SER A 88 -17.34 3.76 1.29
N PRO A 89 -16.74 2.71 1.88
CA PRO A 89 -16.10 1.63 1.12
C PRO A 89 -17.11 0.90 0.21
N VAL A 90 -16.70 0.54 -1.01
CA VAL A 90 -17.56 -0.22 -1.95
C VAL A 90 -17.69 -1.70 -1.55
N GLY A 91 -16.65 -2.25 -0.91
CA GLY A 91 -16.58 -3.64 -0.49
C GLY A 91 -16.12 -3.79 0.95
N LEU A 92 -15.56 -4.96 1.29
CA LEU A 92 -15.10 -5.26 2.65
C LEU A 92 -14.30 -4.10 3.22
N TYR A 93 -14.69 -3.66 4.41
CA TYR A 93 -13.90 -2.73 5.22
C TYR A 93 -13.95 -3.15 6.68
N LEU A 94 -12.78 -3.36 7.25
CA LEU A 94 -12.54 -3.75 8.63
C LEU A 94 -11.48 -2.80 9.16
N GLU A 95 -11.76 -2.12 10.26
CA GLU A 95 -10.85 -1.17 10.89
C GLU A 95 -10.81 -1.47 12.38
N ASP A 96 -9.61 -1.72 12.92
CA ASP A 96 -9.38 -2.07 14.34
C ASP A 96 -10.31 -3.22 14.82
N GLY A 97 -10.47 -4.26 13.99
CA GLY A 97 -11.30 -5.43 14.26
C GLY A 97 -12.81 -5.19 14.14
N GLN A 98 -13.25 -3.99 13.77
CA GLN A 98 -14.68 -3.65 13.62
C GLN A 98 -15.10 -3.65 12.15
N PRO A 99 -15.98 -4.58 11.71
CA PRO A 99 -16.46 -4.62 10.33
C PRO A 99 -17.40 -3.44 10.07
N GLN A 100 -17.13 -2.66 9.03
CA GLN A 100 -17.97 -1.52 8.63
C GLN A 100 -18.67 -1.74 7.28
N ALA A 101 -18.15 -2.62 6.42
CA ALA A 101 -18.76 -2.97 5.14
C ALA A 101 -18.47 -4.44 4.78
N PRO A 102 -19.41 -5.18 4.16
CA PRO A 102 -19.23 -6.58 3.80
C PRO A 102 -18.44 -6.76 2.48
N ALA A 103 -17.83 -7.93 2.31
CA ALA A 103 -17.16 -8.28 1.06
C ALA A 103 -18.15 -8.49 -0.11
N VAL A 104 -17.74 -8.11 -1.32
CA VAL A 104 -18.51 -8.28 -2.55
C VAL A 104 -17.79 -9.23 -3.51
N ALA A 105 -18.26 -10.47 -3.61
CA ALA A 105 -17.63 -11.53 -4.41
C ALA A 105 -18.28 -11.76 -5.79
N ARG A 106 -19.33 -11.00 -6.10
CA ARG A 106 -20.04 -11.05 -7.39
C ARG A 106 -19.38 -10.13 -8.41
N ALA A 107 -19.45 -10.53 -9.67
CA ALA A 107 -19.06 -9.64 -10.77
C ALA A 107 -19.97 -8.41 -10.80
N GLY A 108 -19.46 -7.32 -11.34
CA GLY A 108 -20.16 -6.05 -11.42
C GLY A 108 -19.51 -5.09 -12.40
N PRO A 109 -20.02 -3.86 -12.50
CA PRO A 109 -19.46 -2.86 -13.40
C PRO A 109 -18.11 -2.32 -12.90
N GLY A 110 -17.33 -1.78 -13.84
CA GLY A 110 -16.07 -1.09 -13.55
C GLY A 110 -14.97 -2.01 -13.02
N ASN A 111 -13.91 -1.38 -12.51
CA ASN A 111 -12.72 -2.08 -12.04
C ASN A 111 -13.01 -2.98 -10.82
N PHE A 112 -13.82 -2.48 -9.87
CA PHE A 112 -14.17 -3.23 -8.66
C PHE A 112 -14.84 -4.58 -8.95
N GLY A 113 -15.75 -4.61 -9.94
CA GLY A 113 -16.48 -5.80 -10.34
C GLY A 113 -15.74 -6.72 -11.33
N MET A 114 -14.50 -6.36 -11.72
CA MET A 114 -13.64 -7.19 -12.56
C MET A 114 -13.02 -8.31 -11.72
N LEU A 115 -13.53 -9.53 -11.89
CA LEU A 115 -13.05 -10.70 -11.16
C LEU A 115 -11.84 -11.36 -11.85
N PRO A 116 -10.85 -11.85 -11.08
CA PRO A 116 -10.78 -11.82 -9.62
C PRO A 116 -10.48 -10.42 -9.03
N ASN A 117 -11.22 -10.05 -7.99
CA ASN A 117 -10.94 -8.90 -7.14
C ASN A 117 -10.37 -9.39 -5.80
N GLY A 118 -9.87 -8.50 -4.95
CA GLY A 118 -9.09 -8.93 -3.78
C GLY A 118 -9.24 -8.03 -2.56
N ILE A 119 -8.68 -8.52 -1.47
CA ILE A 119 -8.68 -7.90 -0.15
C ILE A 119 -7.23 -7.74 0.29
N LEU A 120 -6.86 -6.52 0.66
CA LEU A 120 -5.68 -6.27 1.47
C LEU A 120 -6.08 -6.53 2.93
N CYS A 121 -5.49 -7.56 3.53
CA CYS A 121 -5.66 -7.96 4.92
C CYS A 121 -4.39 -7.57 5.68
N LEU A 122 -4.53 -6.80 6.76
CA LEU A 122 -3.45 -6.39 7.63
C LEU A 122 -3.72 -6.96 9.03
N ASP A 123 -2.68 -7.50 9.64
CA ASP A 123 -2.60 -7.95 11.01
C ASP A 123 -1.31 -7.39 11.64
N ASP A 124 -1.07 -7.60 12.93
CA ASP A 124 0.02 -6.95 13.65
C ASP A 124 1.41 -7.25 13.08
N ASP A 125 1.66 -8.47 12.60
CA ASP A 125 2.96 -8.92 12.06
C ASP A 125 2.86 -9.48 10.64
N ARG A 126 1.68 -9.40 10.01
CA ARG A 126 1.41 -10.00 8.71
C ARG A 126 0.51 -9.13 7.85
N THR A 127 0.93 -8.95 6.60
CA THR A 127 0.08 -8.40 5.55
C THR A 127 -0.11 -9.43 4.44
N ALA A 128 -1.31 -9.50 3.89
CA ALA A 128 -1.62 -10.39 2.79
C ALA A 128 -2.56 -9.72 1.78
N VAL A 129 -2.31 -9.98 0.50
CA VAL A 129 -3.28 -9.76 -0.57
C VAL A 129 -3.96 -11.08 -0.90
N ILE A 130 -5.29 -11.12 -0.80
CA ILE A 130 -6.06 -12.35 -0.88
C ILE A 130 -7.22 -12.16 -1.86
N GLU A 131 -7.39 -13.08 -2.81
CA GLU A 131 -8.57 -13.10 -3.68
C GLU A 131 -9.86 -13.19 -2.85
N THR A 132 -10.88 -12.42 -3.20
CA THR A 132 -12.07 -12.23 -2.36
C THR A 132 -12.79 -13.53 -2.00
N ARG A 133 -12.97 -14.47 -2.94
CA ARG A 133 -13.65 -15.75 -2.64
C ARG A 133 -12.77 -16.64 -1.77
N ARG A 134 -11.45 -16.64 -1.97
CA ARG A 134 -10.47 -17.29 -1.11
C ARG A 134 -10.51 -16.72 0.31
N TYR A 135 -10.63 -15.40 0.45
CA TYR A 135 -10.82 -14.74 1.75
C TYR A 135 -12.10 -15.21 2.43
N LEU A 136 -13.25 -15.18 1.73
CA LEU A 136 -14.54 -15.58 2.29
C LEU A 136 -14.58 -17.07 2.71
N ASN A 137 -13.87 -17.93 1.98
CA ASN A 137 -13.80 -19.35 2.29
C ASN A 137 -12.87 -19.65 3.47
N ARG A 138 -11.75 -18.93 3.59
CA ARG A 138 -10.73 -19.18 4.63
C ARG A 138 -10.97 -18.39 5.92
N GLN A 139 -11.61 -17.23 5.82
CA GLN A 139 -11.85 -16.26 6.90
C GLN A 139 -10.59 -16.03 7.75
N PRO A 140 -9.49 -15.56 7.13
CA PRO A 140 -8.28 -15.28 7.88
C PRO A 140 -8.55 -14.19 8.92
N GLY A 141 -7.88 -14.28 10.07
CA GLY A 141 -7.83 -13.20 11.04
C GLY A 141 -7.11 -12.00 10.41
N CYS A 142 -7.81 -10.87 10.33
CA CYS A 142 -7.28 -9.57 9.94
C CYS A 142 -7.70 -8.58 11.01
N ARG A 143 -6.80 -7.71 11.43
CA ARG A 143 -7.14 -6.56 12.28
C ARG A 143 -7.71 -5.41 11.46
N HIS A 144 -7.17 -5.23 10.25
CA HIS A 144 -7.67 -4.30 9.25
C HIS A 144 -7.84 -5.01 7.91
N ALA A 145 -8.86 -4.64 7.13
CA ALA A 145 -9.03 -5.16 5.78
C ALA A 145 -9.74 -4.16 4.88
N THR A 146 -9.31 -4.07 3.62
CA THR A 146 -9.98 -3.28 2.59
C THR A 146 -10.06 -4.06 1.29
N GLN A 147 -11.25 -4.10 0.70
CA GLN A 147 -11.47 -4.71 -0.59
C GLN A 147 -11.27 -3.71 -1.72
N SER A 148 -10.67 -4.19 -2.80
CA SER A 148 -10.65 -3.48 -4.06
C SER A 148 -10.60 -4.42 -5.26
N GLY A 149 -10.46 -3.86 -6.46
CA GLY A 149 -10.31 -4.67 -7.65
C GLY A 149 -9.99 -3.86 -8.90
N PRO A 150 -9.38 -4.49 -9.91
CA PRO A 150 -9.07 -5.93 -10.00
C PRO A 150 -7.83 -6.36 -9.20
N MET A 151 -7.63 -7.67 -8.98
CA MET A 151 -6.29 -8.16 -8.66
C MET A 151 -5.34 -7.91 -9.84
N LEU A 152 -4.09 -7.58 -9.55
CA LEU A 152 -3.06 -7.34 -10.56
C LEU A 152 -2.32 -8.63 -10.92
N VAL A 153 -1.94 -9.38 -9.87
CA VAL A 153 -1.26 -10.68 -9.97
C VAL A 153 -1.98 -11.66 -9.07
N ILE A 154 -2.26 -12.86 -9.58
CA ILE A 154 -2.91 -13.96 -8.89
C ILE A 154 -2.04 -15.21 -9.06
N ASP A 155 -1.52 -15.72 -7.96
CA ASP A 155 -0.67 -16.92 -7.94
C ASP A 155 0.50 -16.80 -8.97
N GLY A 156 1.11 -15.62 -9.06
CA GLY A 156 2.21 -15.30 -9.99
C GLY A 156 1.81 -14.99 -11.43
N ALA A 157 0.52 -15.14 -11.80
CA ALA A 157 0.02 -14.81 -13.13
C ALA A 157 -0.67 -13.44 -13.16
N LEU A 158 -0.57 -12.71 -14.27
CA LEU A 158 -1.36 -11.49 -14.46
C LEU A 158 -2.85 -11.82 -14.51
N HIS A 159 -3.69 -10.87 -14.11
CA HIS A 159 -5.13 -11.03 -14.23
C HIS A 159 -5.56 -11.36 -15.67
N PRO A 160 -6.39 -12.40 -15.89
CA PRO A 160 -6.71 -12.93 -17.23
C PRO A 160 -7.52 -11.99 -18.15
N ARG A 161 -7.89 -10.80 -17.66
CA ARG A 161 -8.67 -9.81 -18.41
C ARG A 161 -7.81 -8.63 -18.85
N PHE A 162 -6.54 -8.60 -18.49
CA PHE A 162 -5.63 -7.52 -18.85
C PHE A 162 -5.18 -7.72 -20.29
N LEU A 163 -5.59 -6.78 -21.15
CA LEU A 163 -5.20 -6.77 -22.55
C LEU A 163 -3.84 -6.06 -22.68
N PRO A 164 -2.84 -6.68 -23.35
CA PRO A 164 -1.55 -6.04 -23.62
C PRO A 164 -1.68 -4.72 -24.38
N ASP A 165 -2.66 -4.62 -25.26
CA ASP A 165 -2.98 -3.49 -26.14
C ASP A 165 -4.14 -2.62 -25.65
N SER A 166 -4.50 -2.72 -24.36
CA SER A 166 -5.56 -1.92 -23.74
C SER A 166 -5.37 -0.41 -23.97
N THR A 167 -6.44 0.28 -24.35
CA THR A 167 -6.46 1.75 -24.46
C THR A 167 -6.77 2.46 -23.14
N SER A 168 -7.27 1.75 -22.12
CA SER A 168 -7.53 2.33 -20.79
C SER A 168 -6.22 2.61 -20.06
N ARG A 169 -5.84 3.89 -20.01
CA ARG A 169 -4.64 4.39 -19.34
C ARG A 169 -5.01 5.35 -18.23
N HIS A 170 -4.53 5.07 -17.01
CA HIS A 170 -4.73 5.92 -15.83
C HIS A 170 -3.45 5.92 -14.99
N VAL A 171 -3.26 6.95 -14.18
CA VAL A 171 -2.34 6.81 -13.04
C VAL A 171 -2.93 5.73 -12.14
N ARG A 172 -2.11 4.76 -11.75
CA ARG A 172 -2.56 3.59 -11.00
C ARG A 172 -1.74 3.45 -9.74
N ASN A 173 -2.39 3.03 -8.68
CA ASN A 173 -1.73 2.56 -7.47
C ASN A 173 -2.16 1.13 -7.11
N GLY A 174 -1.34 0.47 -6.33
CA GLY A 174 -1.55 -0.92 -5.98
C GLY A 174 -0.65 -1.36 -4.84
N VAL A 175 -0.95 -2.54 -4.33
CA VAL A 175 -0.19 -3.20 -3.27
C VAL A 175 0.05 -4.65 -3.65
N GLY A 176 1.23 -5.17 -3.38
CA GLY A 176 1.54 -6.60 -3.48
C GLY A 176 2.39 -7.03 -2.30
N VAL A 177 2.42 -8.33 -2.04
CA VAL A 177 3.27 -8.92 -1.01
C VAL A 177 4.16 -9.94 -1.70
N ASP A 178 5.48 -9.83 -1.50
CA ASP A 178 6.46 -10.76 -2.06
C ASP A 178 6.53 -12.08 -1.28
N GLN A 179 7.41 -13.00 -1.70
CA GLN A 179 7.56 -14.30 -1.02
C GLN A 179 8.22 -14.19 0.36
N ALA A 180 8.93 -13.10 0.64
CA ALA A 180 9.53 -12.83 1.94
C ALA A 180 8.53 -12.20 2.93
N GLY A 181 7.35 -11.79 2.46
CA GLY A 181 6.33 -11.11 3.26
C GLY A 181 6.45 -9.59 3.25
N VAL A 182 7.36 -9.03 2.46
CA VAL A 182 7.53 -7.59 2.30
C VAL A 182 6.37 -7.04 1.48
N VAL A 183 5.78 -5.95 1.96
CA VAL A 183 4.67 -5.27 1.32
C VAL A 183 5.20 -4.19 0.41
N HIS A 184 4.83 -4.24 -0.87
CA HIS A 184 5.18 -3.23 -1.86
C HIS A 184 3.94 -2.46 -2.27
N PHE A 185 3.90 -1.18 -1.90
CA PHE A 185 2.98 -0.21 -2.49
C PHE A 185 3.64 0.44 -3.70
N ALA A 186 2.90 0.59 -4.79
CA ALA A 186 3.41 1.26 -5.98
C ALA A 186 2.40 2.27 -6.52
N ILE A 187 2.90 3.34 -7.14
CA ILE A 187 2.12 4.29 -7.92
C ILE A 187 2.86 4.66 -9.20
N SER A 188 2.16 4.68 -10.34
CA SER A 188 2.75 5.10 -11.62
C SER A 188 2.92 6.62 -11.70
N ALA A 189 4.02 7.10 -12.29
CA ALA A 189 4.23 8.53 -12.48
C ALA A 189 3.37 9.11 -13.62
N ARG A 190 2.95 8.26 -14.57
CA ARG A 190 2.11 8.61 -15.73
C ARG A 190 1.01 7.56 -15.95
N PRO A 191 0.03 7.85 -16.82
CA PRO A 191 -0.99 6.88 -17.17
C PRO A 191 -0.45 5.59 -17.81
N VAL A 192 -0.82 4.45 -17.23
CA VAL A 192 -0.45 3.10 -17.68
C VAL A 192 -1.69 2.21 -17.81
N THR A 193 -1.59 1.13 -18.58
CA THR A 193 -2.63 0.09 -18.63
C THR A 193 -2.55 -0.81 -17.40
N PHE A 194 -3.58 -1.61 -17.17
CA PHE A 194 -3.52 -2.65 -16.13
C PHE A 194 -2.46 -3.71 -16.43
N HIS A 195 -2.28 -4.07 -17.71
CA HIS A 195 -1.26 -5.03 -18.12
C HIS A 195 0.15 -4.51 -17.80
N GLU A 196 0.44 -3.25 -18.16
CA GLU A 196 1.72 -2.60 -17.86
C GLU A 196 1.95 -2.48 -16.35
N PHE A 197 0.93 -2.08 -15.58
CA PHE A 197 1.07 -1.94 -14.13
C PHE A 197 1.20 -3.29 -13.41
N GLY A 198 0.45 -4.31 -13.83
CA GLY A 198 0.56 -5.66 -13.26
C GLY A 198 1.93 -6.28 -13.51
N ARG A 199 2.57 -5.99 -14.65
CA ARG A 199 3.94 -6.45 -14.93
C ARG A 199 4.99 -5.86 -14.00
N LEU A 200 4.82 -4.63 -13.50
CA LEU A 200 5.69 -4.13 -12.43
C LEU A 200 5.64 -5.08 -11.22
N PHE A 201 4.44 -5.44 -10.77
CA PHE A 201 4.24 -6.30 -9.61
C PHE A 201 4.74 -7.73 -9.82
N ARG A 202 4.54 -8.29 -11.02
CA ARG A 202 4.95 -9.66 -11.35
C ARG A 202 6.44 -9.76 -11.68
N ASP A 203 6.94 -8.89 -12.55
CA ASP A 203 8.25 -9.05 -13.20
C ASP A 203 9.38 -8.33 -12.45
N VAL A 204 9.05 -7.31 -11.64
CA VAL A 204 10.06 -6.49 -10.92
C VAL A 204 9.95 -6.63 -9.42
N LEU A 205 8.73 -6.59 -8.88
CA LEU A 205 8.48 -6.71 -7.44
C LEU A 205 8.28 -8.17 -6.99
N ASP A 206 8.24 -9.12 -7.94
CA ASP A 206 8.10 -10.56 -7.70
C ASP A 206 6.99 -10.94 -6.70
N THR A 207 5.85 -10.25 -6.80
CA THR A 207 4.72 -10.45 -5.89
C THR A 207 3.79 -11.53 -6.43
N PRO A 208 3.60 -12.67 -5.72
CA PRO A 208 2.65 -13.71 -6.15
C PRO A 208 1.19 -13.25 -6.05
N GLN A 209 0.89 -12.27 -5.19
CA GLN A 209 -0.42 -11.65 -5.07
C GLN A 209 -0.26 -10.14 -5.07
N ALA A 210 -1.00 -9.48 -5.96
CA ALA A 210 -1.06 -8.02 -6.00
C ALA A 210 -2.47 -7.54 -6.29
N LEU A 211 -2.83 -6.39 -5.74
CA LEU A 211 -4.15 -5.80 -5.76
C LEU A 211 -4.06 -4.35 -6.22
N TYR A 212 -4.94 -4.01 -7.16
CA TYR A 212 -5.18 -2.64 -7.52
C TYR A 212 -6.02 -1.95 -6.45
N LEU A 213 -5.63 -0.75 -6.02
CA LEU A 213 -6.35 0.01 -5.01
C LEU A 213 -7.44 0.88 -5.66
N ASP A 214 -7.27 2.17 -5.87
CA ASP A 214 -8.29 3.01 -6.52
C ASP A 214 -7.72 3.87 -7.66
N GLY A 215 -8.49 3.98 -8.74
CA GLY A 215 -8.14 4.66 -9.98
C GLY A 215 -8.77 6.00 -10.24
N LYS A 216 -9.89 6.32 -9.57
CA LYS A 216 -10.44 7.68 -9.72
C LYS A 216 -9.52 8.69 -9.03
N ILE A 217 -8.84 8.26 -7.98
CA ILE A 217 -7.86 9.03 -7.24
C ILE A 217 -6.70 8.08 -6.92
N SER A 218 -5.49 8.38 -7.38
CA SER A 218 -4.27 7.72 -6.95
C SER A 218 -3.34 8.78 -6.37
N ARG A 219 -3.06 8.68 -5.07
CA ARG A 219 -2.27 9.65 -4.32
C ARG A 219 -1.30 8.96 -3.39
N LEU A 220 -0.15 9.60 -3.19
CA LEU A 220 0.91 9.14 -2.31
C LEU A 220 1.33 10.26 -1.34
N PHE A 221 1.48 9.87 -0.08
CA PHE A 221 2.23 10.60 0.93
C PHE A 221 3.50 9.80 1.25
N ALA A 222 4.66 10.39 0.96
CA ALA A 222 5.98 9.83 1.15
C ALA A 222 6.96 10.97 1.50
N PRO A 223 6.96 11.45 2.76
CA PRO A 223 7.74 12.61 3.19
C PRO A 223 9.25 12.38 3.04
N GLY A 224 9.74 11.13 3.18
CA GLY A 224 11.13 10.78 2.91
C GLY A 224 11.57 11.01 1.45
N MET A 225 10.63 11.16 0.52
CA MET A 225 10.88 11.58 -0.87
C MET A 225 10.46 13.02 -1.15
N GLY A 226 10.03 13.78 -0.13
CA GLY A 226 9.46 15.12 -0.30
C GLY A 226 8.14 15.13 -1.08
N ARG A 227 7.38 14.03 -1.09
CA ARG A 227 6.12 13.92 -1.83
C ARG A 227 4.92 13.85 -0.90
N ALA A 228 3.95 14.74 -1.10
CA ALA A 228 2.66 14.74 -0.43
C ALA A 228 1.57 15.17 -1.40
N ASP A 229 0.87 14.21 -2.01
CA ASP A 229 -0.15 14.50 -3.01
C ASP A 229 -1.45 15.04 -2.39
N GLY A 230 -1.93 16.19 -2.87
CA GLY A 230 -3.19 16.81 -2.45
C GLY A 230 -4.40 16.44 -3.33
N GLY A 231 -5.57 16.95 -2.95
CA GLY A 231 -6.77 16.98 -3.80
C GLY A 231 -8.08 16.82 -3.01
N LEU A 232 -9.19 16.58 -3.73
CA LEU A 232 -10.53 16.38 -3.14
C LEU A 232 -10.55 15.26 -2.08
N PRO A 233 -11.42 15.33 -1.06
CA PRO A 233 -11.53 14.30 -0.04
C PRO A 233 -11.66 12.89 -0.63
N MET A 234 -10.94 11.91 -0.07
CA MET A 234 -10.98 10.50 -0.46
C MET A 234 -11.66 9.63 0.61
N GLY A 235 -11.87 8.35 0.30
CA GLY A 235 -12.37 7.35 1.25
C GLY A 235 -11.25 6.73 2.07
N PRO A 236 -11.21 5.40 2.20
CA PRO A 236 -10.19 4.68 2.96
C PRO A 236 -8.76 5.10 2.60
N ILE A 237 -7.92 5.22 3.63
CA ILE A 237 -6.48 5.49 3.54
C ILE A 237 -5.75 4.31 4.18
N VAL A 238 -4.72 3.80 3.51
CA VAL A 238 -3.75 2.87 4.08
C VAL A 238 -2.49 3.64 4.41
N ALA A 239 -1.92 3.41 5.59
CA ALA A 239 -0.77 4.15 6.06
C ALA A 239 0.19 3.28 6.89
N VAL A 240 1.45 3.71 6.92
CA VAL A 240 2.44 3.26 7.89
C VAL A 240 2.59 4.36 8.92
N VAL A 241 2.44 3.98 10.19
CA VAL A 241 2.58 4.86 11.34
C VAL A 241 3.71 4.39 12.23
N GLN A 242 4.29 5.29 13.00
CA GLN A 242 5.23 4.96 14.06
C GLN A 242 5.03 5.90 15.25
N ASP A 243 5.51 5.52 16.42
CA ASP A 243 5.53 6.43 17.56
C ASP A 243 6.50 7.58 17.29
N ALA A 244 6.06 8.81 17.58
CA ALA A 244 6.88 9.99 17.45
C ALA A 244 8.05 9.91 18.47
N PRO A 245 9.26 10.39 18.11
CA PRO A 245 10.36 10.51 19.06
C PRO A 245 9.90 11.33 20.28
N ARG A 246 10.14 10.79 21.48
CA ARG A 246 9.88 11.50 22.74
C ARG A 246 10.77 12.71 22.91
#